data_AF-A0A431WGN9-F1
#
_entry.id   AF-A0A431WGN9-F1
#
_cell.length_a   1.000
_cell.length_b   1.000
_cell.length_c   1.000
_cell.angle_alpha   90.00
_cell.angle_beta   90.00
_cell.angle_gamma   90.00
#
_symmetry.space_group_name_H-M   'P 1'
#
loop_
_entity.id
_entity.type
_entity.pdbx_description
1 polymer ?
#
loop_
_entity_poly.entity_id
_entity_poly.type
_entity_poly.pdbx_seq_one_letter_code
_entity_poly.pdbx_strand_id
1 'polypeptide(L)'
;MGNIKGFTLIEVMLTVAIVAILAAIAYPSYIDYVTKSGRSEGVAAVLRVANLQEQYYMDNRAYATDMTKLGLGATAYKTEHGYYEVTSSGTSSFTITAKAIGTQASRDSICKTITLTDTGVKGPNKECWK
;
A
#
# COMPACT_ATOMS: atom_id res chain seq x y z
N MET A 1 -51.15 9.18 31.04
CA MET A 1 -50.46 8.21 30.16
C MET A 1 -49.70 8.97 29.09
N GLY A 2 -48.36 8.87 29.05
CA GLY A 2 -47.58 9.42 27.95
C GLY A 2 -47.75 8.55 26.71
N ASN A 3 -48.19 9.13 25.59
CA ASN A 3 -48.17 8.46 24.29
C ASN A 3 -46.71 8.19 23.92
N ILE A 4 -46.30 6.93 23.93
CA ILE A 4 -45.01 6.53 23.35
C ILE A 4 -45.15 6.72 21.84
N LYS A 5 -44.53 7.77 21.30
CA LYS A 5 -44.46 8.01 19.86
C LYS A 5 -43.48 6.99 19.27
N GLY A 6 -44.00 6.04 18.49
CA GLY A 6 -43.20 5.10 17.71
C GLY A 6 -42.87 5.64 16.32
N PHE A 7 -41.85 5.08 15.67
CA PHE A 7 -41.55 5.33 14.26
C PHE A 7 -42.57 4.62 13.36
N THR A 8 -42.94 5.26 12.27
CA THR A 8 -43.76 4.65 11.23
C THR A 8 -42.93 3.73 10.34
N LEU A 9 -43.59 2.73 9.76
CA LEU A 9 -42.94 1.81 8.82
C LEU A 9 -42.42 2.55 7.57
N ILE A 10 -43.12 3.61 7.15
CA ILE A 10 -42.70 4.44 6.02
C ILE A 10 -41.46 5.28 6.34
N GLU A 11 -41.31 5.80 7.57
CA GLU A 11 -40.09 6.50 7.99
C GLU A 11 -38.88 5.58 7.97
N VAL A 12 -39.05 4.33 8.42
CA VAL A 12 -37.98 3.32 8.36
C VAL A 12 -37.62 2.96 6.90
N MET A 13 -38.61 2.82 6.02
CA MET A 13 -38.34 2.55 4.60
C MET A 13 -37.59 3.69 3.91
N LEU A 14 -38.00 4.94 4.15
CA LEU A 14 -37.33 6.11 3.57
C LEU A 14 -35.91 6.29 4.11
N THR A 15 -35.70 6.09 5.41
CA THR A 15 -34.35 6.19 6.00
C THR A 15 -33.41 5.12 5.46
N VAL A 16 -33.85 3.87 5.34
CA VAL A 16 -33.04 2.80 4.72
C VAL A 16 -32.72 3.10 3.26
N ALA A 17 -33.69 3.62 2.50
CA ALA A 17 -33.47 4.02 1.11
C ALA A 17 -32.38 5.10 0.97
N ILE A 18 -32.40 6.12 1.82
CA ILE A 18 -31.38 7.18 1.84
C ILE A 18 -30.00 6.61 2.20
N VAL A 19 -29.93 5.78 3.25
CA VAL A 19 -28.66 5.15 3.67
C VAL A 19 -28.08 4.27 2.57
N ALA A 20 -28.92 3.52 1.84
CA ALA A 20 -28.47 2.69 0.71
C ALA A 20 -27.83 3.53 -0.40
N ILE A 21 -28.42 4.67 -0.75
CA ILE A 21 -27.87 5.59 -1.77
C ILE A 21 -26.52 6.15 -1.31
N LEU A 22 -26.43 6.59 -0.06
CA LEU A 22 -25.17 7.12 0.49
C LEU A 22 -24.08 6.05 0.55
N ALA A 23 -24.42 4.85 0.99
CA ALA A 23 -23.48 3.73 1.10
C ALA A 23 -22.91 3.33 -0.27
N ALA A 24 -23.72 3.36 -1.33
CA ALA A 24 -23.29 3.02 -2.68
C ALA A 24 -22.15 3.93 -3.21
N ILE A 25 -22.07 5.18 -2.74
CA ILE A 25 -21.03 6.14 -3.13
C ILE A 25 -19.89 6.16 -2.12
N ALA A 26 -20.23 6.18 -0.83
CA ALA A 26 -19.27 6.32 0.25
C ALA A 26 -18.36 5.09 0.38
N TYR A 27 -18.91 3.88 0.23
CA TYR A 27 -18.16 2.65 0.38
C TYR A 27 -17.01 2.49 -0.64
N PRO A 28 -17.24 2.57 -1.98
CA PRO A 28 -16.14 2.47 -2.93
C PRO A 28 -15.11 3.59 -2.78
N SER A 29 -15.55 4.81 -2.47
CA SER A 29 -14.65 5.95 -2.21
C SER A 29 -13.73 5.70 -1.01
N TYR A 30 -14.27 5.16 0.08
CA TYR A 30 -13.48 4.80 1.25
C TYR A 30 -12.46 3.69 0.94
N ILE A 31 -12.85 2.66 0.18
CA ILE A 31 -11.92 1.60 -0.23
C ILE A 31 -10.79 2.15 -1.09
N ASP A 32 -11.07 3.05 -2.03
CA ASP A 32 -10.04 3.70 -2.84
C ASP A 32 -9.08 4.54 -1.97
N TYR A 33 -9.61 5.30 -1.01
CA TYR A 33 -8.81 6.06 -0.05
C TYR A 33 -7.84 5.17 0.75
N VAL A 34 -8.35 4.08 1.34
CA VAL A 34 -7.51 3.14 2.10
C VAL A 34 -6.50 2.45 1.20
N THR A 35 -6.86 2.13 -0.05
CA THR A 35 -5.95 1.52 -1.03
C THR A 35 -4.80 2.47 -1.37
N LYS A 36 -5.08 3.76 -1.57
CA LYS A 36 -4.05 4.80 -1.77
C LYS A 36 -3.16 4.97 -0.53
N SER A 37 -3.74 4.92 0.66
CA SER A 37 -2.95 4.90 1.91
C SER A 37 -2.06 3.66 2.02
N GLY A 38 -2.50 2.51 1.51
CA GLY A 38 -1.66 1.32 1.42
C GLY A 38 -0.50 1.52 0.45
N ARG A 39 -0.73 2.14 -0.72
CA ARG A 39 0.34 2.44 -1.69
C ARG A 39 1.44 3.32 -1.09
N SER A 40 1.08 4.32 -0.30
CA SER A 40 2.08 5.20 0.32
C SER A 40 3.03 4.45 1.26
N GLU A 41 2.55 3.42 1.96
CA GLU A 41 3.38 2.51 2.73
C GLU A 41 4.35 1.72 1.84
N GLY A 42 3.87 1.18 0.72
CA GLY A 42 4.72 0.51 -0.26
C GLY A 42 5.80 1.43 -0.84
N VAL A 43 5.44 2.66 -1.21
CA VAL A 43 6.39 3.68 -1.69
C VAL A 43 7.44 4.01 -0.62
N ALA A 44 7.01 4.26 0.62
CA ALA A 44 7.91 4.56 1.74
C ALA A 44 8.88 3.38 1.99
N ALA A 45 8.39 2.16 1.92
CA ALA A 45 9.18 0.95 2.09
C ALA A 45 10.25 0.80 1.00
N VAL A 46 9.90 1.04 -0.26
CA VAL A 46 10.87 1.02 -1.37
C VAL A 46 11.93 2.11 -1.21
N LEU A 47 11.53 3.34 -0.86
CA LEU A 47 12.46 4.45 -0.63
C LEU A 47 13.40 4.19 0.54
N ARG A 48 12.90 3.58 1.63
CA ARG A 48 13.72 3.17 2.76
C ARG A 48 14.82 2.21 2.33
N VAL A 49 14.47 1.18 1.55
CA VAL A 49 15.44 0.20 1.05
C VAL A 49 16.46 0.84 0.12
N ALA A 50 16.02 1.74 -0.76
CA ALA A 50 16.94 2.45 -1.66
C ALA A 50 17.99 3.22 -0.85
N ASN A 51 17.56 3.98 0.17
CA ASN A 51 18.50 4.68 1.06
C ASN A 51 19.47 3.73 1.79
N LEU A 52 19.02 2.53 2.17
CA LEU A 52 19.90 1.53 2.78
C LEU A 52 20.89 0.95 1.77
N GLN A 53 20.46 0.70 0.54
CA GLN A 53 21.34 0.25 -0.54
C GLN A 53 22.43 1.29 -0.85
N GLU A 54 22.07 2.58 -0.91
CA GLU A 54 23.05 3.66 -1.10
C GLU A 54 24.05 3.75 0.05
N GLN A 55 23.58 3.67 1.30
CA GLN A 55 24.47 3.62 2.47
C GLN A 55 25.43 2.44 2.40
N TYR A 56 24.91 1.24 2.09
CA TYR A 56 25.73 0.05 1.94
C TYR A 56 26.77 0.18 0.81
N TYR A 57 26.40 0.82 -0.30
CA TYR A 57 27.30 1.10 -1.42
C TYR A 57 28.44 2.05 -1.01
N MET A 58 28.17 3.07 -0.19
CA MET A 58 29.22 3.98 0.31
C MET A 58 30.27 3.24 1.14
N ASP A 59 29.86 2.24 1.92
CA ASP A 59 30.76 1.47 2.77
C ASP A 59 31.48 0.33 2.02
N ASN A 60 30.80 -0.32 1.08
CA ASN A 60 31.26 -1.59 0.47
C ASN A 60 31.60 -1.48 -1.02
N ARG A 61 31.32 -0.34 -1.67
CA ARG A 61 31.47 -0.10 -3.12
C ARG A 61 30.73 -1.11 -4.01
N ALA A 62 29.69 -1.73 -3.46
CA ALA A 62 28.81 -2.67 -4.15
C ALA A 62 27.44 -2.62 -3.48
N TYR A 63 26.37 -2.94 -4.21
CA TYR A 63 25.05 -3.05 -3.61
C TYR A 63 24.89 -4.38 -2.87
N ALA A 64 24.02 -4.39 -1.86
CA ALA A 64 23.74 -5.60 -1.10
C ALA A 64 22.90 -6.57 -1.94
N THR A 65 23.42 -7.77 -2.13
CA THR A 65 22.72 -8.89 -2.77
C THR A 65 21.72 -9.58 -1.83
N ASP A 66 21.82 -9.30 -0.54
CA ASP A 66 20.97 -9.83 0.51
C ASP A 66 20.50 -8.67 1.40
N MET A 67 19.20 -8.55 1.58
CA MET A 67 18.59 -7.52 2.41
C MET A 67 19.00 -7.62 3.88
N THR A 68 19.46 -8.78 4.36
CA THR A 68 19.99 -8.92 5.73
C THR A 68 21.21 -8.06 5.99
N LYS A 69 22.02 -7.81 4.96
CA LYS A 69 23.19 -6.92 5.03
C LYS A 69 22.82 -5.44 5.14
N LEU A 70 21.56 -5.10 4.83
CA LEU A 70 21.00 -3.76 5.01
C LEU A 70 20.41 -3.55 6.41
N GLY A 71 20.62 -4.51 7.33
CA GLY A 71 20.02 -4.48 8.67
C GLY A 71 18.53 -4.82 8.68
N LEU A 72 18.00 -5.40 7.60
CA LEU A 72 16.62 -5.88 7.55
C LEU A 72 16.59 -7.33 7.98
N GLY A 73 15.67 -7.72 8.87
CA GLY A 73 15.64 -9.05 9.47
C GLY A 73 15.31 -10.22 8.53
N ALA A 74 15.13 -9.97 7.22
CA ALA A 74 14.79 -10.98 6.22
C ALA A 74 15.17 -10.53 4.80
N THR A 75 15.33 -11.51 3.90
CA THR A 75 15.55 -11.31 2.44
C THR A 75 14.34 -10.71 1.74
N ALA A 76 13.14 -11.00 2.25
CA ALA A 76 11.89 -10.36 1.89
C ALA A 76 11.25 -9.87 3.18
N TYR A 77 11.19 -8.56 3.39
CA TYR A 77 10.58 -8.01 4.60
C TYR A 77 9.17 -7.51 4.30
N LYS A 78 8.27 -7.73 5.25
CA LYS A 78 6.89 -7.25 5.18
C LYS A 78 6.80 -5.88 5.83
N THR A 79 6.00 -5.00 5.24
CA THR A 79 5.72 -3.69 5.82
C THR A 79 4.88 -3.82 7.09
N GLU A 80 4.87 -2.78 7.93
CA GLU A 80 4.28 -2.82 9.28
C GLU A 80 2.82 -3.27 9.30
N HIS A 81 2.01 -2.80 8.34
CA HIS A 81 0.59 -3.19 8.24
C HIS A 81 0.38 -4.42 7.37
N GLY A 82 1.45 -5.04 6.87
CA GLY A 82 1.38 -6.26 6.05
C GLY A 82 0.71 -6.05 4.70
N TYR A 83 0.79 -4.84 4.12
CA TYR A 83 0.27 -4.55 2.78
C TYR A 83 1.24 -4.89 1.67
N TYR A 84 2.55 -4.84 1.94
CA TYR A 84 3.59 -5.13 0.94
C TYR A 84 4.64 -6.10 1.50
N GLU A 85 5.17 -6.91 0.59
CA GLU A 85 6.41 -7.64 0.76
C GLU A 85 7.46 -7.02 -0.16
N VAL A 86 8.60 -6.62 0.41
CA VAL A 86 9.63 -5.86 -0.30
C VAL A 86 10.89 -6.70 -0.46
N THR A 87 11.39 -6.73 -1.69
CA THR A 87 12.62 -7.41 -2.07
C THR A 87 13.53 -6.46 -2.85
N SER A 88 14.82 -6.77 -2.86
CA SER A 88 15.82 -6.09 -3.69
C SER A 88 16.62 -7.13 -4.46
N SER A 89 16.93 -6.83 -5.72
CA SER A 89 17.69 -7.71 -6.60
C SER A 89 18.72 -6.92 -7.40
N GLY A 90 19.84 -7.57 -7.73
CA GLY A 90 20.94 -7.01 -8.51
C GLY A 90 22.22 -6.80 -7.67
N THR A 91 23.37 -6.75 -8.34
CA THR A 91 24.71 -6.70 -7.72
C THR A 91 25.42 -5.38 -7.99
N SER A 92 25.45 -4.96 -9.26
CA SER A 92 26.07 -3.70 -9.71
C SER A 92 25.05 -2.56 -9.87
N SER A 93 23.78 -2.91 -9.92
CA SER A 93 22.61 -2.04 -9.85
C SER A 93 21.57 -2.72 -8.97
N PHE A 94 20.61 -1.97 -8.43
CA PHE A 94 19.49 -2.58 -7.71
C PHE A 94 18.17 -2.27 -8.40
N THR A 95 17.27 -3.25 -8.33
CA THR A 95 15.84 -3.04 -8.48
C THR A 95 15.16 -3.48 -7.20
N ILE A 96 14.46 -2.55 -6.57
CA ILE A 96 13.64 -2.81 -5.39
C ILE A 96 12.21 -2.99 -5.86
N THR A 97 11.55 -4.02 -5.37
CA THR A 97 10.16 -4.34 -5.68
C THR A 97 9.38 -4.47 -4.38
N ALA A 98 8.36 -3.64 -4.19
CA ALA A 98 7.31 -3.86 -3.22
C ALA A 98 6.12 -4.52 -3.92
N LYS A 99 5.82 -5.76 -3.56
CA LYS A 99 4.69 -6.53 -4.06
C LYS A 99 3.54 -6.46 -3.06
N ALA A 100 2.36 -6.01 -3.52
CA ALA A 100 1.16 -5.97 -2.71
C ALA A 100 0.78 -7.40 -2.27
N ILE A 101 0.40 -7.54 -1.00
CA ILE A 101 -0.07 -8.77 -0.37
C ILE A 101 -1.38 -8.51 0.38
N GLY A 102 -2.03 -9.58 0.85
CA GLY A 102 -3.24 -9.49 1.66
C GLY A 102 -4.36 -8.65 1.01
N THR A 103 -4.98 -7.77 1.80
CA THR A 103 -6.10 -6.93 1.36
C THR A 103 -5.69 -5.91 0.30
N GLN A 104 -4.44 -5.41 0.32
CA GLN A 104 -3.94 -4.50 -0.70
C GLN A 104 -3.87 -5.18 -2.07
N ALA A 105 -3.42 -6.44 -2.13
CA ALA A 105 -3.37 -7.21 -3.38
C ALA A 105 -4.76 -7.43 -4.01
N SER A 106 -5.80 -7.54 -3.18
CA SER A 106 -7.19 -7.70 -3.64
C SER A 106 -7.85 -6.38 -4.03
N ARG A 107 -7.55 -5.29 -3.33
CA ARG A 107 -8.15 -3.96 -3.57
C ARG A 107 -7.48 -3.20 -4.71
N ASP A 108 -6.17 -3.40 -4.88
CA ASP A 108 -5.37 -2.67 -5.84
C ASP A 108 -5.10 -3.50 -7.10
N SER A 109 -5.99 -3.42 -8.08
CA SER A 109 -5.83 -4.14 -9.34
C SER A 109 -4.73 -3.55 -10.23
N ILE A 110 -4.41 -2.26 -10.06
CA ILE A 110 -3.53 -1.49 -10.94
C ILE A 110 -2.08 -1.47 -10.42
N CYS A 111 -1.90 -1.23 -9.12
CA CYS A 111 -0.59 -1.01 -8.49
C CYS A 111 -0.18 -2.17 -7.60
N LYS A 112 -0.28 -3.39 -8.13
CA LYS A 112 0.12 -4.62 -7.42
C LYS A 112 1.60 -4.70 -7.11
N THR A 113 2.42 -3.95 -7.84
CA THR A 113 3.86 -3.86 -7.63
C THR A 113 4.27 -2.40 -7.71
N ILE A 114 5.21 -1.99 -6.86
CA ILE A 114 5.84 -0.67 -6.88
C ILE A 114 7.34 -0.90 -6.95
N THR A 115 8.02 -0.33 -7.95
CA THR A 115 9.43 -0.63 -8.22
C THR A 115 10.29 0.62 -8.33
N LEU A 116 11.48 0.58 -7.74
CA LEU A 116 12.49 1.63 -7.86
C LEU A 116 13.83 1.03 -8.23
N THR A 117 14.50 1.64 -9.20
CA THR A 117 15.87 1.29 -9.57
C THR A 117 16.87 2.25 -8.95
N ASP A 118 18.16 1.88 -8.96
CA ASP A 118 19.30 2.70 -8.56
C ASP A 118 19.38 4.04 -9.30
N THR A 119 18.92 4.09 -10.56
CA THR A 119 18.87 5.32 -11.35
C THR A 119 17.61 6.18 -11.09
N GLY A 120 16.77 5.78 -10.13
CA GLY A 120 15.55 6.51 -9.77
C GLY A 120 14.36 6.27 -10.69
N VAL A 121 14.43 5.27 -11.60
CA VAL A 121 13.28 4.90 -12.44
C VAL A 121 12.19 4.27 -11.57
N LYS A 122 11.02 4.92 -11.56
CA LYS A 122 9.82 4.55 -10.84
C LYS A 122 8.88 3.76 -11.74
N GLY A 123 8.46 2.57 -11.32
CA GLY A 123 7.50 1.73 -12.02
C GLY A 123 6.37 1.25 -11.11
N PRO A 124 5.25 0.77 -11.66
CA PRO A 124 4.99 0.55 -13.08
C PRO A 124 4.41 1.79 -13.80
N ASN A 125 3.64 2.63 -13.11
CA ASN A 125 3.08 3.86 -13.66
C ASN A 125 3.17 5.01 -12.65
N LYS A 126 3.01 6.26 -13.13
CA LYS A 126 3.11 7.44 -12.26
C LYS A 126 1.99 7.53 -11.21
N GLU A 127 0.84 6.91 -11.44
CA GLU A 127 -0.28 6.95 -10.49
C GLU A 127 -0.06 6.07 -9.27
N CYS A 128 0.73 5.00 -9.40
CA CYS A 128 1.15 4.16 -8.27
C CYS A 128 2.12 4.86 -7.31
N TRP A 129 2.65 6.01 -7.73
CA TRP A 129 3.64 6.82 -6.99
C TRP A 129 3.07 8.16 -6.52
N LYS A 130 1.76 8.36 -6.65
CA LYS A 130 1.04 9.55 -6.19
C LYS A 130 0.37 9.29 -4.84
#